data_AF-A0A941QK92-F1
#
_entry.id   AF-A0A941QK92-F1
#
_cell.length_a   1.000
_cell.length_b   1.000
_cell.length_c   1.000
_cell.angle_alpha   90.00
_cell.angle_beta   90.00
_cell.angle_gamma   90.00
#
_symmetry.space_group_name_H-M   'P 1'
#
loop_
_entity.id
_entity.type
_entity.pdbx_description
1 polymer ?
#
loop_
_entity_poly.entity_id
_entity_poly.type
_entity_poly.pdbx_seq_one_letter_code
_entity_poly.pdbx_strand_id
1 'polypeptide(L)'
;MTFSRMQILMFLFRNNRRAAAERGRRWARAFHADRRLAHDLVELSGLLALPPERLANGVVQPDPIDPIRMAQERGERAMAVKLLALMGVSTEDLNNLMMEPQDEYLADERD
;
A
#
# COMPACT_ATOMS: atom_id res chain seq x y z
N MET A 1 0.90 13.32 38.32
CA MET A 1 1.04 13.90 36.96
C MET A 1 1.73 12.87 36.06
N THR A 2 0.97 12.04 35.37
CA THR A 2 1.50 11.17 34.30
C THR A 2 1.69 12.02 33.06
N PHE A 3 2.85 12.65 32.90
CA PHE A 3 3.26 13.11 31.57
C PHE A 3 3.18 11.89 30.65
N SER A 4 2.20 11.88 29.77
CA SER A 4 1.91 10.71 28.96
C SER A 4 3.12 10.49 28.06
N ARG A 5 3.74 9.29 28.10
CA ARG A 5 4.87 8.93 27.22
C ARG A 5 4.54 9.24 25.75
N MET A 6 3.28 9.16 25.38
CA MET A 6 2.74 9.59 24.07
C MET A 6 2.90 11.08 23.77
N GLN A 7 2.73 11.97 24.74
CA GLN A 7 2.93 13.42 24.55
C GLN A 7 4.40 13.76 24.34
N ILE A 8 5.31 13.08 25.04
CA ILE A 8 6.76 13.22 24.85
C ILE A 8 7.16 12.72 23.46
N LEU A 9 6.66 11.55 23.03
CA LEU A 9 6.90 11.03 21.69
C LEU A 9 6.33 11.97 20.62
N MET A 10 5.09 12.44 20.76
CA MET A 10 4.51 13.41 19.84
C MET A 10 5.35 14.68 19.77
N PHE A 11 5.84 15.21 20.89
CA PHE A 11 6.67 16.40 20.91
C PHE A 11 8.01 16.19 20.19
N LEU A 12 8.69 15.08 20.47
CA LEU A 12 9.97 14.73 19.83
C LEU A 12 9.81 14.49 18.31
N PHE A 13 8.74 13.82 17.88
CA PHE A 13 8.52 13.52 16.46
C PHE A 13 7.88 14.68 15.68
N ARG A 14 7.15 15.59 16.33
CA ARG A 14 6.50 16.76 15.70
C ARG A 14 7.48 17.73 15.04
N ASN A 15 8.73 17.76 15.50
CA ASN A 15 9.78 18.62 14.94
C ASN A 15 10.57 18.01 13.78
N ASN A 16 10.27 16.79 13.34
CA ASN A 16 11.05 16.12 12.29
C ASN A 16 10.56 16.41 10.85
N ARG A 17 9.96 17.59 10.64
CA ARG A 17 9.38 18.01 9.35
C ARG A 17 10.40 17.97 8.20
N ARG A 18 11.65 18.34 8.47
CA ARG A 18 12.72 18.32 7.45
C ARG A 18 13.03 16.90 6.98
N ALA A 19 13.19 15.94 7.89
CA ALA A 19 13.44 14.55 7.51
C ALA A 19 12.22 13.90 6.85
N ALA A 20 11.00 14.26 7.27
CA ALA A 20 9.78 13.84 6.59
C ALA A 20 9.72 14.38 5.15
N ALA A 21 10.01 15.67 4.95
CA ALA A 21 10.06 16.29 3.63
C ALA A 21 11.18 15.72 2.74
N GLU A 22 12.33 15.37 3.32
CA GLU A 22 13.39 14.68 2.58
C GLU A 22 12.96 13.28 2.13
N ARG A 23 12.33 12.51 3.03
CA ARG A 23 11.78 11.19 2.69
C ARG A 23 10.73 11.29 1.59
N GLY A 24 9.77 12.21 1.71
CA GLY A 24 8.77 12.47 0.66
C GLY A 24 9.43 12.81 -0.67
N ARG A 25 10.43 13.72 -0.69
CA ARG A 25 11.18 14.05 -1.92
C ARG A 25 11.97 12.90 -2.51
N ARG A 26 12.44 11.94 -1.71
CA ARG A 26 13.13 10.74 -2.21
C ARG A 26 12.13 9.79 -2.87
N TRP A 27 11.01 9.53 -2.20
CA TRP A 27 9.96 8.65 -2.72
C TRP A 27 9.26 9.22 -3.95
N ALA A 28 8.94 10.52 -3.95
CA ALA A 28 8.40 11.19 -5.14
C ALA A 28 9.37 11.11 -6.34
N ARG A 29 10.67 11.28 -6.12
CA ARG A 29 11.68 11.08 -7.18
C ARG A 29 11.73 9.64 -7.69
N ALA A 30 11.65 8.66 -6.79
CA ALA A 30 11.60 7.25 -7.18
C ALA A 30 10.37 6.96 -8.05
N PHE A 31 9.20 7.46 -7.65
CA PHE A 31 7.98 7.31 -8.43
C PHE A 31 8.02 8.02 -9.79
N HIS A 32 8.64 9.20 -9.88
CA HIS A 32 8.82 9.88 -11.16
C HIS A 32 9.83 9.17 -12.08
N ALA A 33 10.82 8.46 -11.50
CA ALA A 33 11.77 7.67 -12.27
C ALA A 33 11.15 6.35 -12.74
N ASP A 34 10.29 5.75 -11.93
CA ASP A 34 9.57 4.52 -12.25
C ASP A 34 8.13 4.57 -11.71
N ARG A 35 7.18 4.71 -12.63
CA ARG A 35 5.75 4.74 -12.30
C ARG A 35 5.22 3.36 -11.88
N ARG A 36 5.89 2.27 -12.27
CA ARG A 36 5.51 0.89 -11.90
C ARG A 36 5.65 0.64 -10.41
N LEU A 37 6.49 1.42 -9.72
CA LEU A 37 6.65 1.33 -8.27
C LEU A 37 5.32 1.47 -7.50
N ALA A 38 4.38 2.29 -8.00
CA ALA A 38 3.07 2.42 -7.37
C ALA A 38 2.19 1.18 -7.61
N HIS A 39 2.28 0.57 -8.80
CA HIS A 39 1.62 -0.68 -9.14
C HIS A 39 2.09 -1.82 -8.23
N ASP A 40 3.40 -2.03 -8.15
CA ASP A 40 4.00 -3.10 -7.35
C ASP A 40 3.62 -2.97 -5.86
N LEU A 41 3.54 -1.75 -5.33
CA LEU A 41 3.10 -1.50 -3.95
C LEU A 41 1.63 -1.85 -3.74
N VAL A 42 0.77 -1.59 -4.72
CA VAL A 42 -0.65 -1.96 -4.67
C VAL A 42 -0.82 -3.48 -4.70
N GLU A 43 -0.07 -4.17 -5.55
CA GLU A 43 -0.08 -5.63 -5.65
C GLU A 43 0.45 -6.30 -4.38
N LEU A 44 1.66 -5.94 -3.94
CA LEU A 44 2.32 -6.56 -2.79
C LEU A 44 1.53 -6.41 -1.49
N SER A 45 0.82 -5.29 -1.33
CA SER A 45 0.02 -5.04 -0.12
C SER A 45 -1.40 -5.56 -0.21
N GLY A 46 -1.82 -6.07 -1.37
CA GLY A 46 -3.21 -6.42 -1.64
C GLY A 46 -4.17 -5.27 -1.31
N LEU A 47 -3.75 -4.01 -1.56
CA LEU A 47 -4.50 -2.81 -1.16
C LEU A 47 -5.87 -2.74 -1.83
N LEU A 48 -5.92 -3.18 -3.09
CA LEU A 48 -7.13 -3.24 -3.91
C LEU A 48 -7.64 -4.67 -4.09
N ALA A 49 -7.04 -5.64 -3.40
CA ALA A 49 -7.45 -7.03 -3.49
C ALA A 49 -8.82 -7.23 -2.85
N LEU A 50 -9.67 -7.99 -3.53
CA LEU A 50 -10.92 -8.52 -2.97
C LEU A 50 -10.60 -9.39 -1.74
N PRO A 51 -11.52 -9.43 -0.76
CA PRO A 51 -11.40 -10.37 0.35
C PRO A 51 -11.19 -11.80 -0.19
N PRO A 52 -10.29 -12.61 0.40
CA PRO A 52 -10.08 -13.97 -0.05
C PRO A 52 -11.39 -14.77 0.08
N GLU A 53 -11.73 -15.48 -0.99
CA GLU A 53 -12.85 -16.41 -1.04
C GLU A 53 -12.33 -17.84 -1.13
N ARG A 54 -12.93 -18.76 -0.38
CA ARG A 54 -12.58 -20.18 -0.40
C ARG A 54 -13.69 -20.97 -1.07
N LEU A 55 -13.35 -21.76 -2.09
CA LEU A 55 -14.25 -22.77 -2.64
C LEU A 55 -14.30 -23.97 -1.69
N ALA A 56 -15.43 -24.14 -1.02
CA ALA A 56 -15.67 -25.28 -0.13
C ALA A 56 -16.97 -25.98 -0.55
N ASN A 57 -16.84 -27.23 -0.98
CA ASN A 57 -17.92 -28.07 -1.51
C ASN A 57 -18.66 -27.46 -2.72
N GLY A 58 -17.92 -26.78 -3.60
CA GLY A 58 -18.49 -26.13 -4.79
C GLY A 58 -19.27 -24.84 -4.51
N VAL A 59 -19.27 -24.37 -3.25
CA VAL A 59 -19.86 -23.10 -2.85
C VAL A 59 -18.75 -22.14 -2.43
N VAL A 60 -18.85 -20.90 -2.90
CA VAL A 60 -17.98 -19.79 -2.47
C VAL A 60 -18.30 -19.47 -1.01
N GLN A 61 -17.31 -19.65 -0.14
CA GLN A 61 -17.43 -19.32 1.28
C GLN A 61 -16.38 -18.25 1.63
N PRO A 62 -16.75 -17.27 2.49
CA PRO A 62 -15.78 -16.31 2.98
C PRO A 62 -14.68 -17.02 3.77
N ASP A 63 -13.45 -16.56 3.59
CA ASP A 63 -12.29 -17.17 4.25
C ASP A 63 -12.43 -17.08 5.80
N PRO A 64 -12.19 -18.17 6.55
CA PRO A 64 -12.18 -18.16 8.00
C PRO A 64 -11.35 -17.02 8.61
N ILE A 65 -11.91 -16.40 9.65
CA ILE A 65 -11.29 -15.28 10.36
C ILE A 65 -10.02 -15.76 11.07
N ASP A 66 -8.86 -15.32 10.58
CA ASP A 66 -7.56 -15.44 11.26
C ASP A 66 -7.11 -14.06 11.76
N PRO A 67 -7.16 -13.79 13.07
CA PRO A 67 -6.86 -12.46 13.62
C PRO A 67 -5.39 -12.05 13.44
N ILE A 68 -4.45 -13.00 13.36
CA ILE A 68 -3.02 -12.68 13.20
C ILE A 68 -2.77 -12.27 11.76
N ARG A 69 -3.23 -13.08 10.80
CA ARG A 69 -3.11 -12.77 9.37
C ARG A 69 -3.79 -11.44 9.04
N MET A 70 -5.01 -11.22 9.54
CA MET A 70 -5.73 -9.94 9.33
C MET A 70 -4.98 -8.74 9.88
N ALA A 71 -4.26 -8.87 11.00
CA ALA A 71 -3.46 -7.79 11.55
C ALA A 71 -2.23 -7.48 10.67
N GLN A 72 -1.60 -8.52 10.10
CA GLN A 72 -0.48 -8.36 9.16
C GLN A 72 -0.94 -7.68 7.88
N GLU A 73 -1.99 -8.19 7.22
CA GLU A 73 -2.56 -7.61 5.99
C GLU A 73 -2.99 -6.15 6.22
N ARG A 74 -3.61 -5.85 7.37
CA ARG A 74 -3.97 -4.47 7.73
C ARG A 74 -2.73 -3.58 7.91
N GLY A 75 -1.65 -4.14 8.46
CA GLY A 75 -0.36 -3.45 8.60
C GLY A 75 0.27 -3.13 7.26
N GLU A 76 0.31 -4.10 6.35
CA GLU A 76 0.86 -3.98 5.00
C GLU A 76 0.08 -2.94 4.18
N ARG A 77 -1.25 -3.03 4.17
CA ARG A 77 -2.13 -2.03 3.52
C ARG A 77 -1.92 -0.63 4.10
N ALA A 78 -1.85 -0.49 5.42
CA ALA A 78 -1.62 0.80 6.06
C ALA A 78 -0.23 1.38 5.75
N MET A 79 0.77 0.53 5.50
CA MET A 79 2.08 0.94 5.07
C MET A 79 2.07 1.39 3.60
N ALA A 80 1.44 0.64 2.70
CA ALA A 80 1.31 0.99 1.29
C ALA A 80 0.63 2.36 1.10
N VAL A 81 -0.47 2.63 1.81
CA VAL A 81 -1.15 3.94 1.76
C VAL A 81 -0.21 5.09 2.16
N LYS A 82 0.64 4.89 3.18
CA LYS A 82 1.60 5.92 3.62
C LYS A 82 2.70 6.14 2.58
N LEU A 83 3.14 5.09 1.90
CA LEU A 83 4.16 5.19 0.85
C LEU A 83 3.60 5.87 -0.41
N LEU A 84 2.39 5.50 -0.85
CA LEU A 84 1.67 6.17 -1.93
C LEU A 84 1.50 7.67 -1.65
N ALA A 85 1.13 8.02 -0.42
CA ALA A 85 1.03 9.42 0.02
C ALA A 85 2.38 10.15 -0.01
N LEU A 86 3.49 9.48 0.35
CA LEU A 86 4.83 10.06 0.28
C LEU A 86 5.33 10.25 -1.16
N MET A 87 4.91 9.38 -2.07
CA MET A 87 5.21 9.48 -3.50
C MET A 87 4.41 10.59 -4.20
N GLY A 88 3.33 11.07 -3.57
CA GLY A 88 2.46 12.08 -4.16
C GLY A 88 1.56 11.52 -5.27
N VAL A 89 1.25 10.22 -5.22
CA VAL A 89 0.34 9.55 -6.15
C VAL A 89 -1.04 10.21 -6.03
N SER A 90 -1.55 10.74 -7.14
CA SER A 90 -2.88 11.34 -7.18
C SER A 90 -3.96 10.27 -7.23
N THR A 91 -5.21 10.66 -6.94
CA THR A 91 -6.37 9.80 -7.16
C THR A 91 -6.52 9.39 -8.63
N GLU A 92 -6.08 10.23 -9.56
CA GLU A 92 -6.08 9.93 -10.99
C GLU A 92 -5.03 8.86 -11.33
N ASP A 93 -3.81 8.97 -10.81
CA ASP A 93 -2.78 7.93 -10.97
C ASP A 93 -3.27 6.58 -10.41
N LEU A 94 -3.94 6.60 -9.25
CA LEU A 94 -4.56 5.41 -8.65
C LEU A 94 -5.67 4.81 -9.52
N ASN A 95 -6.54 5.65 -10.12
CA ASN A 95 -7.58 5.16 -11.02
C ASN A 95 -6.99 4.58 -12.30
N ASN A 96 -5.92 5.17 -12.84
CA ASN A 96 -5.23 4.66 -14.01
C ASN A 96 -4.59 3.29 -13.73
N LEU A 97 -4.02 3.09 -12.53
CA LEU A 97 -3.53 1.78 -12.08
C LEU A 97 -4.64 0.71 -11.99
N MET A 98 -5.89 1.10 -11.80
CA MET A 98 -7.04 0.18 -11.80
C MET A 98 -7.60 -0.08 -13.21
N MET A 99 -7.29 0.78 -14.17
CA MET A 99 -7.81 0.76 -15.54
C MET A 99 -6.84 0.13 -16.54
N GLU A 100 -5.54 0.06 -16.21
CA GLU A 100 -4.55 -0.65 -17.01
C GLU A 100 -4.95 -2.15 -17.12
N PRO A 101 -5.24 -2.65 -18.33
CA PRO A 101 -5.55 -4.06 -18.52
C PRO A 101 -4.31 -4.89 -18.19
N GLN A 102 -4.51 -6.01 -17.50
CA GLN A 102 -3.50 -7.03 -17.19
C GLN A 102 -2.94 -7.75 -18.44
N ASP A 103 -3.19 -7.21 -19.64
CA ASP A 103 -3.03 -7.87 -20.93
C ASP A 103 -1.61 -7.78 -21.50
N GLU A 104 -0.73 -6.96 -20.93
CA GLU A 104 0.65 -6.83 -21.42
C GLU A 104 1.54 -8.04 -21.07
N TYR A 105 1.05 -8.98 -20.25
CA TYR A 105 1.76 -10.20 -19.86
C TYR A 105 1.47 -11.44 -20.72
N LEU A 106 0.51 -11.39 -21.67
CA LEU A 106 0.20 -12.52 -22.56
C LEU A 106 0.84 -12.42 -23.95
N ALA A 107 1.56 -11.31 -24.23
CA ALA A 107 2.16 -11.06 -25.54
C ALA A 107 3.58 -11.64 -25.70
N ASP A 108 4.28 -11.97 -24.62
CA ASP A 108 5.70 -12.37 -24.64
C ASP A 108 5.92 -13.90 -24.64
N GLU A 109 4.86 -14.71 -24.49
CA GLU A 109 4.94 -16.20 -24.56
C GLU A 109 4.52 -16.79 -25.93
N ARG A 110 4.42 -15.95 -26.97
CA ARG A 110 4.02 -16.38 -28.31
C ARG A 110 4.98 -15.88 -29.39
N ASP A 111 6.25 -16.22 -29.27
CA ASP A 111 7.18 -16.29 -30.40
C ASP A 111 8.05 -17.55 -30.33
#